data_AF-A0A134BFJ2-F1
#
_entry.id   AF-A0A134BFJ2-F1
#
_cell.length_a   1.000
_cell.length_b   1.000
_cell.length_c   1.000
_cell.angle_alpha   90.00
_cell.angle_beta   90.00
_cell.angle_gamma   90.00
#
_symmetry.space_group_name_H-M   'P 1'
#
loop_
_entity.id
_entity.type
_entity.pdbx_description
1 polymer ?
#
loop_
_entity_poly.entity_id
_entity_poly.type
_entity_poly.pdbx_seq_one_letter_code
_entity_poly.pdbx_strand_id
1 'polypeptide(L)'
;MEKKRNMVSVLFMLFSILFCVCLIAANVLETKQIAVGPFTLPGGYTTGAISLTGGLIVFPVSYIINDCVCEVWGYGKARLLIWIGFAMNFFFVTLGALCDWIPGAPYWTNDAGFHAVFGLAPRIAAASFTAFLCGSFVNAYVMSRMKISSKGKNFSARAILSTVFGESVDSIIFFPLALSGIVPTDELPVLMIGQVILKTLYEVVALPLTIRVVRAVKRHEGEDAYDDGINYNVFKLLNI
;
A
#
# COMPACT_ATOMS: atom_id res chain seq x y z
N MET A 1 -16.51 -35.10 9.66
CA MET A 1 -16.03 -33.79 9.20
C MET A 1 -15.10 -34.03 8.03
N GLU A 2 -15.57 -33.84 6.79
CA GLU A 2 -14.66 -33.79 5.65
C GLU A 2 -13.72 -32.60 5.84
N LYS A 3 -12.43 -32.89 5.92
CA LYS A 3 -11.39 -31.87 5.97
C LYS A 3 -11.34 -31.25 4.57
N LYS A 4 -12.11 -30.18 4.34
CA LYS A 4 -12.08 -29.39 3.09
C LYS A 4 -10.60 -29.08 2.82
N ARG A 5 -10.05 -29.67 1.76
CA ARG A 5 -8.65 -29.51 1.42
C ARG A 5 -8.47 -28.06 0.97
N ASN A 6 -7.91 -27.22 1.82
CA ASN A 6 -7.59 -25.83 1.51
C ASN A 6 -6.47 -25.82 0.46
N MET A 7 -6.82 -26.07 -0.80
CA MET A 7 -5.90 -25.94 -1.93
C MET A 7 -5.84 -24.47 -2.29
N VAL A 8 -4.62 -23.93 -2.29
CA VAL A 8 -4.36 -22.54 -2.66
C VAL A 8 -4.02 -22.53 -4.15
N SER A 9 -4.65 -21.65 -4.92
CA SER A 9 -4.27 -21.45 -6.32
C SER A 9 -2.79 -21.06 -6.40
N VAL A 10 -2.07 -21.65 -7.36
CA VAL A 10 -0.66 -21.31 -7.62
C VAL A 10 -0.53 -19.83 -7.96
N LEU A 11 -1.49 -19.28 -8.71
CA LEU A 11 -1.49 -17.89 -9.10
C LEU A 11 -1.73 -16.96 -7.91
N PHE A 12 -2.68 -17.32 -7.02
CA PHE A 12 -2.89 -16.59 -5.76
C PHE A 12 -1.62 -16.62 -4.89
N MET A 13 -0.94 -17.76 -4.82
CA MET A 13 0.32 -17.89 -4.08
C MET A 13 1.41 -16.99 -4.66
N LEU A 14 1.58 -16.98 -5.99
CA LEU A 14 2.56 -16.12 -6.68
C LEU A 14 2.26 -14.63 -6.45
N PHE A 15 0.99 -14.24 -6.54
CA PHE A 15 0.56 -12.87 -6.21
C PHE A 15 0.82 -12.52 -4.76
N SER A 16 0.58 -13.45 -3.83
CA SER A 16 0.87 -13.27 -2.41
C SER A 16 2.36 -13.04 -2.14
N ILE A 17 3.22 -13.85 -2.76
CA ILE A 17 4.67 -13.72 -2.64
C ILE A 17 5.13 -12.38 -3.20
N LEU A 18 4.69 -12.04 -4.41
CA LEU A 18 5.07 -10.79 -5.06
C LEU A 18 4.59 -9.57 -4.26
N PHE A 19 3.38 -9.61 -3.72
CA PHE A 19 2.85 -8.57 -2.84
C PHE A 19 3.71 -8.39 -1.58
N CYS A 20 4.10 -9.49 -0.92
CA CYS A 20 4.96 -9.42 0.27
C CYS A 20 6.33 -8.82 -0.06
N VAL A 21 6.94 -9.21 -1.19
CA VAL A 21 8.22 -8.66 -1.66
C VAL A 21 8.09 -7.17 -1.97
N CYS A 22 7.01 -6.77 -2.66
CA CYS A 22 6.72 -5.38 -2.94
C CYS A 22 6.59 -4.56 -1.66
N LEU A 23 5.85 -5.06 -0.66
CA LEU A 23 5.63 -4.33 0.59
C LEU A 23 6.93 -4.17 1.40
N ILE A 24 7.78 -5.20 1.42
CA ILE A 24 9.12 -5.12 2.04
C ILE A 24 10.02 -4.15 1.28
N ALA A 25 10.07 -4.24 -0.05
CA ALA A 25 10.87 -3.34 -0.88
C ALA A 25 10.43 -1.88 -0.75
N ALA A 26 9.11 -1.62 -0.69
CA ALA A 26 8.56 -0.29 -0.50
C ALA A 26 9.06 0.32 0.82
N ASN A 27 9.00 -0.42 1.93
CA ASN A 27 9.47 0.04 3.24
C ASN A 27 10.96 0.46 3.22
N VAL A 28 11.83 -0.36 2.62
CA VAL A 28 13.26 -0.03 2.52
C VAL A 28 13.48 1.18 1.61
N LEU A 29 12.81 1.24 0.45
CA LEU A 29 12.99 2.31 -0.53
C LEU A 29 12.37 3.64 -0.07
N GLU A 30 11.39 3.63 0.83
CA GLU A 30 10.80 4.84 1.42
C GLU A 30 11.82 5.69 2.18
N THR A 31 12.88 5.07 2.72
CA THR A 31 13.99 5.80 3.38
C THR A 31 14.73 6.73 2.43
N LYS A 32 14.69 6.46 1.11
CA LYS A 32 15.32 7.29 0.10
C LYS A 32 14.35 8.30 -0.49
N GLN A 33 14.66 9.58 -0.28
CA GLN A 33 14.00 10.68 -0.98
C GLN A 33 14.63 10.86 -2.36
N ILE A 34 13.79 10.95 -3.38
CA ILE A 34 14.12 11.12 -4.78
C ILE A 34 13.64 12.51 -5.18
N ALA A 35 14.56 13.38 -5.57
CA ALA A 35 14.19 14.63 -6.22
C ALA A 35 13.82 14.31 -7.67
N VAL A 36 12.56 14.51 -8.03
CA VAL A 36 12.14 14.51 -9.43
C VAL A 36 12.00 15.96 -9.85
N GLY A 37 12.62 16.31 -10.99
CA GLY A 37 12.92 17.68 -11.40
C GLY A 37 11.72 18.63 -11.44
N PRO A 38 11.95 19.93 -11.69
CA PRO A 38 10.85 20.86 -11.83
C PRO A 38 9.96 20.46 -13.01
N PHE A 39 8.69 20.16 -12.73
CA PHE A 39 7.71 19.86 -13.76
C PHE A 39 6.90 21.11 -14.05
N THR A 40 6.84 21.47 -15.32
CA THR A 40 5.91 22.50 -15.80
C THR A 40 4.56 21.84 -16.05
N LEU A 41 3.60 22.09 -15.17
CA LEU A 41 2.23 21.67 -15.36
C LEU A 41 1.61 22.40 -16.57
N PRO A 42 0.65 21.79 -17.29
CA PRO A 42 -0.15 22.49 -18.30
C PRO A 42 -0.85 23.69 -17.64
N GLY A 43 -0.46 24.91 -18.03
CA GLY A 43 -0.88 26.16 -17.37
C GLY A 43 0.27 27.06 -16.90
N GLY A 44 1.53 26.68 -17.11
CA GLY A 44 2.69 27.55 -16.87
C GLY A 44 3.19 27.60 -15.42
N TYR A 45 2.64 26.75 -14.55
CA TYR A 45 3.14 26.57 -13.19
C TYR A 45 4.30 25.58 -13.19
N THR A 46 5.50 26.07 -12.89
CA THR A 46 6.66 25.22 -12.63
C THR A 46 6.63 24.80 -11.16
N THR A 47 6.36 23.53 -10.89
CA THR A 47 6.57 23.01 -9.53
C THR A 47 8.08 23.03 -9.26
N GLY A 48 8.50 23.37 -8.04
CA GLY A 48 9.87 23.10 -7.60
C GLY A 48 10.21 21.61 -7.75
N ALA A 49 11.48 21.23 -7.56
CA ALA A 49 11.85 19.81 -7.51
C ALA A 49 10.94 19.10 -6.50
N ILE A 50 10.12 18.15 -6.97
CA ILE A 50 9.20 17.42 -6.12
C ILE A 50 10.00 16.31 -5.48
N SER A 51 10.17 16.40 -4.16
CA SER A 51 10.69 15.29 -3.37
C SER A 51 9.65 14.18 -3.35
N LEU A 52 9.99 13.01 -3.88
CA LEU A 52 9.16 11.80 -3.85
C LEU A 52 9.88 10.72 -3.04
N THR A 53 9.15 9.79 -2.44
CA THR A 53 9.76 8.66 -1.72
C THR A 53 10.07 7.54 -2.71
N GLY A 54 11.12 6.75 -2.48
CA GLY A 54 11.46 5.61 -3.34
C GLY A 54 10.39 4.51 -3.36
N GLY A 55 9.52 4.43 -2.35
CA GLY A 55 8.39 3.51 -2.30
C GLY A 55 7.41 3.66 -3.46
N LEU A 56 7.35 4.85 -4.08
CA LEU A 56 6.50 5.14 -5.25
C LEU A 56 6.79 4.26 -6.47
N ILE A 57 8.00 3.71 -6.57
CA ILE A 57 8.36 2.80 -7.66
C ILE A 57 7.62 1.45 -7.51
N VAL A 58 7.37 1.03 -6.27
CA VAL A 58 6.86 -0.30 -5.96
C VAL A 58 5.34 -0.33 -5.84
N PHE A 59 4.73 0.79 -5.41
CA PHE A 59 3.27 0.91 -5.30
C PHE A 59 2.52 0.45 -6.55
N PRO A 60 2.88 0.88 -7.79
CA PRO A 60 2.25 0.41 -9.02
C PRO A 60 1.96 -1.08 -9.08
N VAL A 61 2.96 -1.88 -8.74
CA VAL A 61 2.89 -3.33 -8.81
C VAL A 61 2.00 -3.87 -7.68
N SER A 62 2.16 -3.36 -6.45
CA SER A 62 1.37 -3.84 -5.32
C SER A 62 -0.13 -3.52 -5.45
N TYR A 63 -0.49 -2.36 -6.01
CA TYR A 63 -1.89 -1.99 -6.24
C TYR A 63 -2.55 -2.92 -7.29
N ILE A 64 -1.89 -3.14 -8.43
CA ILE A 64 -2.40 -4.05 -9.46
C ILE A 64 -2.63 -5.45 -8.89
N ILE A 65 -1.69 -5.94 -8.08
CA ILE A 65 -1.82 -7.25 -7.44
C ILE A 65 -2.99 -7.27 -6.47
N ASN A 66 -3.11 -6.26 -5.60
CA ASN A 66 -4.20 -6.18 -4.63
C ASN A 66 -5.57 -6.15 -5.32
N ASP A 67 -5.71 -5.37 -6.39
CA ASP A 67 -6.94 -5.29 -7.18
C ASP A 67 -7.26 -6.62 -7.87
N CYS A 68 -6.25 -7.25 -8.49
CA CYS A 68 -6.43 -8.59 -9.06
C CYS A 68 -6.85 -9.60 -8.00
N VAL A 69 -6.26 -9.51 -6.80
CA VAL A 69 -6.57 -10.44 -5.72
C VAL A 69 -8.01 -10.27 -5.22
N CYS A 70 -8.42 -9.02 -5.00
CA CYS A 70 -9.76 -8.69 -4.55
C CYS A 70 -10.83 -9.06 -5.59
N GLU A 71 -10.54 -8.86 -6.87
CA GLU A 71 -11.51 -9.04 -7.96
C GLU A 71 -11.65 -10.48 -8.44
N VAL A 72 -10.63 -11.33 -8.22
CA VAL A 72 -10.64 -12.76 -8.65
C VAL A 72 -11.00 -13.68 -7.48
N TRP A 73 -10.40 -13.46 -6.31
CA TRP A 73 -10.56 -14.34 -5.14
C TRP A 73 -11.36 -13.70 -3.99
N GLY A 74 -11.88 -12.48 -4.17
CA GLY A 74 -12.77 -11.80 -3.23
C GLY A 74 -12.07 -11.07 -2.07
N TYR A 75 -12.85 -10.25 -1.36
CA TYR A 75 -12.36 -9.40 -0.25
C TYR A 75 -11.69 -10.19 0.89
N GLY A 76 -12.19 -11.40 1.19
CA GLY A 76 -11.67 -12.24 2.26
C GLY A 76 -10.20 -12.64 2.05
N LYS A 77 -9.84 -13.01 0.82
CA LYS A 77 -8.50 -13.42 0.42
C LYS A 77 -7.56 -12.21 0.27
N ALA A 78 -8.06 -11.09 -0.23
CA ALA A 78 -7.32 -9.82 -0.25
C ALA A 78 -6.94 -9.34 1.17
N ARG A 79 -7.88 -9.41 2.12
CA ARG A 79 -7.59 -9.08 3.53
C ARG A 79 -6.52 -10.00 4.12
N LEU A 80 -6.57 -11.30 3.85
CA LEU A 80 -5.53 -12.24 4.31
C LEU A 80 -4.16 -11.87 3.72
N LEU A 81 -4.10 -11.57 2.43
CA LEU A 81 -2.89 -11.16 1.72
C LEU A 81 -2.26 -9.91 2.35
N ILE A 82 -3.07 -8.90 2.63
CA ILE A 82 -2.64 -7.66 3.30
C ILE A 82 -2.04 -7.96 4.68
N TRP A 83 -2.74 -8.74 5.51
CA TRP A 83 -2.27 -9.08 6.85
C TRP A 83 -1.00 -9.92 6.86
N ILE A 84 -0.87 -10.88 5.93
CA ILE A 84 0.37 -11.65 5.75
C ILE A 84 1.49 -10.71 5.30
N GLY A 85 1.23 -9.80 4.36
CA GLY A 85 2.21 -8.81 3.91
C GLY A 85 2.75 -7.95 5.04
N PHE A 86 1.87 -7.38 5.88
CA PHE A 86 2.29 -6.62 7.05
C PHE A 86 3.01 -7.49 8.09
N ALA A 87 2.55 -8.71 8.37
CA ALA A 87 3.22 -9.62 9.30
C ALA A 87 4.65 -9.95 8.84
N MET A 88 4.84 -10.23 7.55
CA MET A 88 6.17 -10.49 6.98
C MET A 88 7.05 -9.24 6.98
N ASN A 89 6.45 -8.06 6.77
CA ASN A 89 7.18 -6.79 6.85
C ASN A 89 7.65 -6.50 8.28
N PHE A 90 6.78 -6.67 9.28
CA PHE A 90 7.17 -6.55 10.69
C PHE A 90 8.27 -7.54 11.07
N PHE A 91 8.20 -8.78 10.58
CA PHE A 91 9.25 -9.76 10.78
C PHE A 91 10.58 -9.30 10.19
N PHE A 92 10.60 -8.86 8.93
CA PHE A 92 11.80 -8.32 8.26
C PHE A 92 12.39 -7.14 9.02
N VAL A 93 11.54 -6.19 9.42
CA VAL A 93 11.94 -4.97 10.13
C VAL A 93 12.50 -5.29 11.52
N THR A 94 11.91 -6.28 12.21
CA THR A 94 12.42 -6.76 13.50
C THR A 94 13.79 -7.39 13.34
N LEU A 95 14.01 -8.21 12.31
CA LEU A 95 15.32 -8.77 12.03
C LEU A 95 16.35 -7.68 11.69
N GLY A 96 15.96 -6.69 10.88
CA GLY A 96 16.80 -5.53 10.57
C GLY A 96 17.22 -4.77 11.82
N ALA A 97 16.26 -4.46 12.71
CA ALA A 97 16.52 -3.77 13.97
C ALA A 97 17.37 -4.61 14.94
N LEU A 98 17.20 -5.94 14.97
CA LEU A 98 18.03 -6.82 15.78
C LEU A 98 19.48 -6.86 15.26
N CYS A 99 19.68 -6.93 13.95
CA CYS A 99 21.01 -6.86 13.35
C CYS A 99 21.68 -5.51 13.61
N ASP A 100 20.90 -4.44 13.56
CA ASP A 100 21.35 -3.07 13.85
C ASP A 100 21.79 -2.90 15.31
N TRP A 101 21.12 -3.58 16.24
CA TRP A 101 21.45 -3.52 17.66
C TRP A 101 22.70 -4.33 18.03
N ILE A 102 23.05 -5.36 17.25
CA ILE A 102 24.24 -6.18 17.49
C ILE A 102 25.47 -5.41 17.00
N PRO A 103 26.53 -5.26 17.83
CA PRO A 103 27.72 -4.54 17.42
C PRO A 103 28.38 -5.24 16.22
N GLY A 104 28.74 -4.43 15.21
CA GLY A 104 29.48 -4.87 14.04
C GLY A 104 30.82 -5.53 14.41
N ALA A 105 31.29 -6.43 13.55
CA ALA A 105 32.60 -7.02 13.72
C ALA A 105 33.71 -5.95 13.61
N PRO A 106 34.91 -6.15 14.18
CA PRO A 106 35.97 -5.13 14.22
C PRO A 106 36.45 -4.62 12.84
N TYR A 107 36.16 -5.37 11.77
CA TYR A 107 36.49 -5.02 10.39
C TYR A 107 35.33 -4.36 9.63
N TRP A 108 34.13 -4.31 10.23
CA TRP A 108 32.96 -3.70 9.65
C TRP A 108 32.97 -2.20 9.94
N THR A 109 32.92 -1.39 8.89
CA THR A 109 33.05 0.09 8.99
C THR A 109 31.79 0.83 8.58
N ASN A 110 30.72 0.11 8.22
CA ASN A 110 29.51 0.69 7.64
C ASN A 110 28.32 0.72 8.62
N ASP A 111 28.59 0.76 9.93
CA ASP A 111 27.54 0.84 10.96
C ASP A 111 26.62 2.05 10.74
N ALA A 112 27.18 3.23 10.46
CA ALA A 112 26.40 4.44 10.23
C ALA A 112 25.43 4.32 9.03
N GLY A 113 25.86 3.68 7.94
CA GLY A 113 25.02 3.44 6.76
C GLY A 113 23.93 2.40 7.04
N PHE A 114 24.25 1.37 7.82
CA PHE A 114 23.28 0.34 8.21
C PHE A 114 22.22 0.90 9.14
N HIS A 115 22.62 1.64 10.18
CA HIS A 115 21.73 2.38 11.09
C HIS A 115 20.83 3.37 10.35
N ALA A 116 21.35 4.08 9.34
CA ALA A 116 20.54 5.03 8.57
C ALA A 116 19.40 4.37 7.79
N VAL A 117 19.60 3.15 7.28
CA VAL A 117 18.58 2.42 6.51
C VAL A 117 17.64 1.63 7.42
N PHE A 118 18.19 0.85 8.36
CA PHE A 118 17.42 -0.08 9.18
C PHE A 118 16.93 0.52 10.50
N GLY A 119 17.57 1.58 11.02
CA GLY A 119 17.11 2.27 12.22
C GLY A 119 15.77 3.00 12.03
N LEU A 120 15.48 3.45 10.80
CA LEU A 120 14.19 4.06 10.44
C LEU A 120 13.10 3.03 10.10
N ALA A 121 13.49 1.81 9.72
CA ALA A 121 12.54 0.78 9.25
C ALA A 121 11.44 0.43 10.29
N PRO A 122 11.71 0.29 11.61
CA PRO A 122 10.68 0.08 12.63
C PRO A 122 9.63 1.19 12.67
N ARG A 123 10.10 2.43 12.57
CA ARG A 123 9.26 3.61 12.58
C ARG A 123 8.39 3.68 11.34
N ILE A 124 8.98 3.48 10.16
CA ILE A 124 8.27 3.45 8.88
C ILE A 124 7.24 2.34 8.89
N ALA A 125 7.59 1.12 9.29
CA ALA A 125 6.66 -0.01 9.34
C ALA A 125 5.45 0.25 10.25
N ALA A 126 5.68 0.78 11.45
CA ALA A 126 4.61 1.13 12.39
C ALA A 126 3.73 2.27 11.85
N ALA A 127 4.33 3.28 11.22
CA ALA A 127 3.63 4.37 10.58
C ALA A 127 2.76 3.87 9.41
N SER A 128 3.33 3.09 8.49
CA SER A 128 2.61 2.51 7.34
C SER A 128 1.45 1.64 7.80
N PHE A 129 1.63 0.80 8.82
CA PHE A 129 0.56 -0.05 9.33
C PHE A 129 -0.58 0.77 9.93
N THR A 130 -0.26 1.78 10.74
CA THR A 130 -1.26 2.64 11.39
C THR A 130 -2.02 3.48 10.37
N ALA A 131 -1.28 4.10 9.45
CA ALA A 131 -1.83 4.90 8.36
C ALA A 131 -2.74 4.06 7.47
N PHE A 132 -2.26 2.88 7.05
CA PHE A 132 -3.04 1.97 6.21
C PHE A 132 -4.32 1.51 6.90
N LEU A 133 -4.27 1.18 8.20
CA LEU A 133 -5.45 0.76 8.95
C LEU A 133 -6.50 1.87 9.03
N CYS A 134 -6.09 3.10 9.35
CA CYS A 134 -6.96 4.26 9.43
C CYS A 134 -7.49 4.69 8.06
N GLY A 135 -6.63 4.76 7.05
CA GLY A 135 -6.97 5.11 5.67
C GLY A 135 -7.95 4.10 5.06
N SER A 136 -7.71 2.80 5.26
CA SER A 136 -8.61 1.74 4.82
C SER A 136 -9.98 1.81 5.49
N PHE A 137 -10.02 2.13 6.79
CA PHE A 137 -11.28 2.29 7.52
C PHE A 137 -12.09 3.49 7.01
N VAL A 138 -11.43 4.62 6.77
CA VAL A 138 -12.07 5.82 6.22
C VAL A 138 -12.55 5.59 4.79
N ASN A 139 -11.74 4.95 3.95
CA ASN A 139 -12.13 4.57 2.60
C ASN A 139 -13.41 3.72 2.62
N ALA A 140 -13.42 2.63 3.40
CA ALA A 140 -14.58 1.74 3.53
C ALA A 140 -15.83 2.47 4.07
N TYR A 141 -15.64 3.37 5.05
CA TYR A 141 -16.72 4.18 5.61
C TYR A 141 -17.32 5.12 4.56
N VAL A 142 -16.50 5.86 3.83
CA VAL A 142 -16.94 6.79 2.76
C VAL A 142 -17.66 6.03 1.65
N MET A 143 -17.08 4.92 1.18
CA MET A 143 -17.71 4.05 0.18
C MET A 143 -19.10 3.57 0.62
N SER A 144 -19.22 3.11 1.86
CA SER A 144 -20.48 2.63 2.44
C SER A 144 -21.53 3.75 2.57
N ARG A 145 -21.15 4.90 3.15
CA ARG A 145 -22.05 6.05 3.32
C ARG A 145 -22.53 6.61 1.99
N MET A 146 -21.65 6.72 1.00
CA MET A 146 -22.01 7.17 -0.33
C MET A 146 -22.88 6.17 -1.08
N LYS A 147 -22.71 4.85 -0.87
CA LYS A 147 -23.58 3.82 -1.46
C LYS A 147 -25.03 3.98 -0.98
N ILE A 148 -25.22 4.28 0.30
CA ILE A 148 -26.53 4.56 0.92
C ILE A 148 -27.11 5.86 0.35
N SER A 149 -26.30 6.93 0.30
CA SER A 149 -26.74 8.24 -0.21
C SER A 149 -27.11 8.23 -1.69
N SER A 150 -26.37 7.48 -2.50
CA SER A 150 -26.55 7.43 -3.97
C SER A 150 -27.55 6.36 -4.42
N LYS A 151 -28.23 5.66 -3.50
CA LYS A 151 -29.10 4.50 -3.79
C LYS A 151 -28.42 3.49 -4.73
N GLY A 152 -27.12 3.26 -4.53
CA GLY A 152 -26.29 2.38 -5.35
C GLY A 152 -25.78 2.96 -6.69
N LYS A 153 -26.23 4.14 -7.12
CA LYS A 153 -25.79 4.77 -8.40
C LYS A 153 -24.37 5.38 -8.27
N ASN A 154 -23.75 5.68 -9.42
CA ASN A 154 -22.46 6.38 -9.56
C ASN A 154 -21.27 5.71 -8.84
N PHE A 155 -21.04 4.43 -9.12
CA PHE A 155 -19.93 3.65 -8.53
C PHE A 155 -18.55 4.30 -8.74
N SER A 156 -18.24 4.77 -9.94
CA SER A 156 -16.94 5.38 -10.26
C SER A 156 -16.65 6.63 -9.43
N ALA A 157 -17.67 7.47 -9.19
CA ALA A 157 -17.51 8.64 -8.32
C ALA A 157 -17.28 8.24 -6.86
N ARG A 158 -17.91 7.15 -6.40
CA ARG A 158 -17.72 6.62 -5.05
C ARG A 158 -16.32 6.07 -4.85
N ALA A 159 -15.78 5.34 -5.83
CA ALA A 159 -14.42 4.81 -5.79
C ALA A 159 -13.38 5.93 -5.72
N ILE A 160 -13.47 6.92 -6.61
CA ILE A 160 -12.52 8.05 -6.62
C ILE A 160 -12.60 8.84 -5.32
N LEU A 161 -13.81 9.18 -4.85
CA LEU A 161 -13.97 9.94 -3.62
C LEU A 161 -13.51 9.15 -2.38
N SER A 162 -13.83 7.86 -2.28
CA SER A 162 -13.34 7.03 -1.16
C SER A 162 -11.83 6.89 -1.16
N THR A 163 -11.20 6.80 -2.34
CA THR A 163 -9.73 6.76 -2.43
C THR A 163 -9.13 8.09 -2.01
N VAL A 164 -9.67 9.22 -2.47
CA VAL A 164 -9.18 10.55 -2.05
C VAL A 164 -9.26 10.70 -0.53
N PHE A 165 -10.38 10.37 0.10
CA PHE A 165 -10.51 10.47 1.56
C PHE A 165 -9.62 9.45 2.30
N GLY A 166 -9.53 8.21 1.81
CA GLY A 166 -8.70 7.17 2.40
C GLY A 166 -7.21 7.52 2.35
N GLU A 167 -6.70 7.89 1.17
CA GLU A 167 -5.30 8.27 0.95
C GLU A 167 -4.95 9.59 1.64
N SER A 168 -5.91 10.51 1.80
CA SER A 168 -5.70 11.73 2.59
C SER A 168 -5.45 11.41 4.05
N VAL A 169 -6.27 10.54 4.65
CA VAL A 169 -6.10 10.13 6.05
C VAL A 169 -4.84 9.29 6.23
N ASP A 170 -4.55 8.38 5.29
CA ASP A 170 -3.29 7.64 5.24
C ASP A 170 -2.11 8.61 5.25
N SER A 171 -2.09 9.59 4.35
CA SER A 171 -0.99 10.57 4.25
C SER A 171 -0.87 11.45 5.50
N ILE A 172 -1.98 11.91 6.08
CA ILE A 172 -1.98 12.72 7.32
C ILE A 172 -1.42 11.96 8.51
N ILE A 173 -1.56 10.64 8.55
CA ILE A 173 -1.04 9.80 9.63
C ILE A 173 0.39 9.35 9.32
N PHE A 174 0.63 8.89 8.09
CA PHE A 174 1.90 8.33 7.66
C PHE A 174 3.02 9.35 7.72
N PHE A 175 2.86 10.52 7.10
CA PHE A 175 3.94 11.49 6.96
C PHE A 175 4.45 12.03 8.30
N PRO A 176 3.59 12.47 9.23
CA PRO A 176 4.05 12.88 10.55
C PRO A 176 4.68 11.73 11.34
N LEU A 177 4.09 10.52 11.31
CA LEU A 177 4.63 9.39 12.06
C LEU A 177 5.94 8.87 11.49
N ALA A 178 6.08 8.79 10.17
CA ALA A 178 7.27 8.26 9.50
C ALA A 178 8.40 9.30 9.38
N LEU A 179 8.08 10.55 9.05
CA LEU A 179 9.07 11.54 8.59
C LEU A 179 9.28 12.75 9.51
N SER A 180 8.49 12.90 10.59
CA SER A 180 8.72 13.99 11.54
C SER A 180 10.12 13.91 12.17
N GLY A 181 10.89 15.01 12.10
CA GLY A 181 12.29 15.05 12.54
C GLY A 181 13.32 14.53 11.53
N ILE A 182 12.88 14.08 10.35
CA ILE A 182 13.75 13.67 9.23
C ILE A 182 13.61 14.65 8.07
N VAL A 183 12.38 15.05 7.77
CA VAL A 183 12.03 16.02 6.72
C VAL A 183 11.65 17.36 7.36
N PRO A 184 12.07 18.51 6.77
CA PRO A 184 11.61 19.82 7.21
C PRO A 184 10.08 19.91 7.27
N THR A 185 9.54 20.45 8.37
CA THR A 185 8.08 20.54 8.60
C THR A 185 7.36 21.37 7.54
N ASP A 186 8.08 22.31 6.90
CA ASP A 186 7.54 23.15 5.83
C ASP A 186 7.35 22.39 4.51
N GLU A 187 8.09 21.30 4.29
CA GLU A 187 7.96 20.46 3.10
C GLU A 187 6.90 19.37 3.26
N LEU A 188 6.57 18.96 4.48
CA LEU A 188 5.60 17.89 4.75
C LEU A 188 4.23 18.11 4.08
N PRO A 189 3.58 19.29 4.13
CA PRO A 189 2.28 19.48 3.50
C PRO A 189 2.34 19.35 1.97
N VAL A 190 3.42 19.83 1.35
CA VAL A 190 3.62 19.75 -0.10
C VAL A 190 3.81 18.30 -0.54
N LEU A 191 4.59 17.53 0.24
CA LEU A 191 4.79 16.10 0.03
C LEU A 191 3.48 15.31 0.15
N MET A 192 2.69 15.60 1.18
CA MET A 192 1.40 14.94 1.42
C MET A 192 0.41 15.19 0.28
N ILE A 193 0.22 16.45 -0.11
CA ILE A 193 -0.67 16.82 -1.21
C ILE A 193 -0.17 16.21 -2.53
N GLY A 194 1.14 16.30 -2.79
CA GLY A 194 1.77 15.72 -3.96
C GLY A 194 1.55 14.22 -4.06
N GLN A 195 1.71 13.47 -2.96
CA GLN A 195 1.44 12.04 -2.94
C GLN A 195 -0.03 11.69 -3.15
N VAL A 196 -0.97 12.39 -2.52
CA VAL A 196 -2.41 12.12 -2.74
C VAL A 196 -2.78 12.34 -4.20
N ILE A 197 -2.35 13.45 -4.80
CA ILE A 197 -2.60 13.75 -6.22
C ILE A 197 -1.96 12.68 -7.11
N LEU A 198 -0.69 12.35 -6.87
CA LEU A 198 0.08 11.45 -7.72
C LEU A 198 -0.41 10.00 -7.61
N LYS A 199 -0.78 9.53 -6.41
CA LYS A 199 -1.43 8.23 -6.20
C LYS A 199 -2.78 8.16 -6.90
N THR A 200 -3.60 9.21 -6.79
CA THR A 200 -4.91 9.27 -7.46
C THR A 200 -4.75 9.29 -8.99
N LEU A 201 -3.84 10.10 -9.52
CA LEU A 201 -3.55 10.16 -10.96
C LEU A 201 -3.03 8.81 -11.47
N TYR A 202 -2.14 8.19 -10.70
CA TYR A 202 -1.60 6.87 -11.00
C TYR A 202 -2.72 5.82 -11.08
N GLU A 203 -3.65 5.78 -10.12
CA GLU A 203 -4.79 4.86 -10.13
C GLU A 203 -5.59 5.00 -11.44
N VAL A 204 -5.88 6.24 -11.86
CA VAL A 204 -6.60 6.51 -13.12
C VAL A 204 -5.84 5.98 -14.34
N VAL A 205 -4.52 6.12 -14.38
CA VAL A 205 -3.67 5.66 -15.48
C VAL A 205 -3.47 4.14 -15.46
N ALA A 206 -3.37 3.54 -14.28
CA ALA A 206 -3.17 2.11 -14.08
C ALA A 206 -4.46 1.31 -14.32
N LEU A 207 -5.62 1.90 -14.08
CA LEU A 207 -6.95 1.29 -14.24
C LEU A 207 -7.11 0.44 -15.53
N PRO A 208 -6.80 0.94 -16.75
CA PRO A 208 -6.92 0.14 -17.97
C PRO A 208 -5.97 -1.06 -18.02
N LEU A 209 -4.78 -0.95 -17.42
CA LEU A 209 -3.83 -2.07 -17.31
C LEU A 209 -4.35 -3.10 -16.31
N THR A 210 -4.80 -2.65 -15.13
CA THR A 210 -5.40 -3.50 -14.10
C THR A 210 -6.56 -4.31 -14.68
N ILE A 211 -7.47 -3.69 -15.43
CA ILE A 211 -8.60 -4.38 -16.08
C ILE A 211 -8.12 -5.49 -17.04
N ARG A 212 -7.04 -5.27 -17.79
CA ARG A 212 -6.48 -6.29 -18.70
C ARG A 212 -5.87 -7.45 -17.93
N VAL A 213 -5.10 -7.17 -16.87
CA VAL A 213 -4.48 -8.19 -16.03
C VAL A 213 -5.57 -9.02 -15.33
N VAL A 214 -6.55 -8.37 -14.70
CA VAL A 214 -7.71 -9.03 -14.08
C VAL A 214 -8.40 -9.95 -15.08
N ARG A 215 -8.71 -9.47 -16.29
CA ARG A 215 -9.41 -10.28 -17.30
C ARG A 215 -8.57 -11.49 -17.74
N ALA A 216 -7.26 -11.33 -17.86
CA ALA A 216 -6.36 -12.44 -18.18
C ALA A 216 -6.30 -13.47 -17.04
N VAL A 217 -6.24 -12.99 -15.79
CA VAL A 217 -6.23 -13.83 -14.59
C VAL A 217 -7.55 -14.59 -14.44
N LYS A 218 -8.70 -13.93 -14.53
CA LYS A 218 -10.03 -14.60 -14.48
C LYS A 218 -10.17 -15.67 -15.55
N ARG A 219 -9.65 -15.43 -16.76
CA ARG A 219 -9.69 -16.41 -17.85
C ARG A 219 -8.80 -17.63 -17.58
N HIS A 220 -7.71 -17.46 -16.84
CA HIS A 220 -6.78 -18.53 -16.50
C HIS A 220 -7.26 -19.36 -15.30
N GLU A 221 -7.78 -18.70 -14.27
CA GLU A 221 -8.26 -19.36 -13.04
C GLU A 221 -9.66 -19.96 -13.18
N GLY A 222 -10.52 -19.39 -14.04
CA GLY A 222 -11.92 -19.80 -14.14
C GLY A 222 -12.75 -19.47 -12.91
N GLU A 223 -12.21 -18.68 -11.97
CA GLU A 223 -12.89 -18.17 -10.78
C GLU A 223 -13.37 -16.73 -11.01
N ASP A 224 -14.63 -16.45 -10.65
CA ASP A 224 -15.23 -15.12 -10.61
C ASP A 224 -16.01 -15.01 -9.30
N ALA A 225 -15.32 -14.65 -8.21
CA ALA A 225 -15.92 -14.57 -6.90
C ALA A 225 -16.91 -13.39 -6.82
N TYR A 226 -18.20 -13.69 -6.66
CA TYR A 226 -19.22 -12.69 -6.33
C TYR A 226 -19.29 -12.55 -4.80
N ASP A 227 -18.84 -11.39 -4.30
CA ASP A 227 -18.79 -11.05 -2.87
C ASP A 227 -20.19 -10.76 -2.27
N ASP A 228 -21.16 -11.66 -2.46
CA ASP A 228 -22.48 -11.57 -1.85
C ASP A 228 -22.44 -11.96 -0.35
N GLY A 229 -22.65 -10.98 0.53
CA GLY A 229 -22.85 -11.21 1.97
C GLY A 229 -21.61 -11.06 2.88
N ILE A 230 -20.58 -10.32 2.46
CA ILE A 230 -19.33 -10.19 3.24
C ILE A 230 -19.44 -9.18 4.39
N ASN A 231 -18.89 -9.58 5.54
CA ASN A 231 -18.69 -8.72 6.70
C ASN A 231 -17.35 -7.97 6.57
N TYR A 232 -17.41 -6.66 6.30
CA TYR A 232 -16.25 -5.76 6.06
C TYR A 232 -15.35 -5.51 7.29
N ASN A 233 -15.44 -6.34 8.33
CA ASN A 233 -14.67 -6.16 9.55
C ASN A 233 -13.20 -6.60 9.36
N VAL A 234 -12.28 -5.65 9.43
CA VAL A 234 -10.85 -5.81 9.14
C VAL A 234 -10.15 -6.87 10.02
N PHE A 235 -10.70 -7.16 11.20
CA PHE A 235 -10.11 -8.09 12.18
C PHE A 235 -10.58 -9.55 12.06
N LYS A 236 -11.57 -9.85 11.20
CA LYS A 236 -12.05 -11.24 11.02
C LYS A 236 -11.24 -11.97 9.95
N LEU A 237 -10.06 -12.46 10.36
CA LEU A 237 -9.10 -13.17 9.51
C LEU A 237 -9.49 -14.61 9.14
N LEU A 238 -10.36 -15.25 9.92
CA LEU A 238 -10.68 -16.69 9.79
C LEU A 238 -12.00 -16.98 9.07
N ASN A 239 -12.74 -15.96 8.60
CA ASN A 239 -13.87 -16.15 7.69
C ASN A 239 -13.35 -16.16 6.24
N ILE A 240 -12.67 -17.24 5.88
CA ILE A 240 -12.19 -17.55 4.52
C ILE A 240 -13.03 -18.68 3.95
#